data_AF-A0A350J776-F1
#
_entry.id   AF-A0A350J776-F1
#
_cell.length_a   1.000
_cell.length_b   1.000
_cell.length_c   1.000
_cell.angle_alpha   90.00
_cell.angle_beta   90.00
_cell.angle_gamma   90.00
#
_symmetry.space_group_name_H-M   'P 1'
#
loop_
_entity.id
_entity.type
_entity.pdbx_description
1 polymer ?
#
loop_
_entity_poly.entity_id
_entity_poly.type
_entity_poly.pdbx_seq_one_letter_code
_entity_poly.pdbx_strand_id
1 'polypeptide(L)'
;MNNISSNNNLFIFRLLALAVIFILSGIYCIALGIVGISGAGKEGIDLTDPHVRWEDLEAGDIIEMDLPYMGDCFMAYTRNGNDVSRRYLFPLLDFSDSIHGQINKYIVFSCKKADFDGYESVRANLKQNSQTGFHIIANSNTIHVKGKLRKITGEETSCLLDYLGSLGYAGTNAENVYLPLVVEPYNEAPGPDIAAGAILLVLGCGIMAIIIFRKK
;
A
#
# COMPACT_ATOMS: atom_id res chain seq x y z
N MET A 1 50.86 -11.79 -33.98
CA MET A 1 50.12 -12.60 -32.98
C MET A 1 49.48 -11.69 -31.90
N ASN A 2 48.68 -10.67 -32.26
CA ASN A 2 48.13 -9.68 -31.31
C ASN A 2 46.63 -9.80 -31.00
N ASN A 3 45.90 -10.74 -31.62
CA ASN A 3 44.43 -10.83 -31.47
C ASN A 3 43.94 -11.58 -30.22
N ILE A 4 44.80 -12.30 -29.52
CA ILE A 4 44.38 -13.11 -28.36
C ILE A 4 44.27 -12.25 -27.09
N SER A 5 45.08 -11.19 -26.96
CA SER A 5 45.09 -10.29 -25.79
C SER A 5 43.86 -9.37 -25.74
N SER A 6 43.40 -8.86 -26.89
CA SER A 6 42.25 -7.94 -26.99
C SER A 6 40.93 -8.58 -26.55
N ASN A 7 40.66 -9.82 -26.98
CA ASN A 7 39.42 -10.53 -26.65
C ASN A 7 39.29 -10.88 -25.16
N ASN A 8 40.42 -11.19 -24.49
CA ASN A 8 40.42 -11.46 -23.05
C ASN A 8 40.14 -10.20 -22.22
N ASN A 9 40.66 -9.04 -22.63
CA ASN A 9 40.41 -7.78 -21.93
C ASN A 9 38.94 -7.34 -22.05
N LEU A 10 38.34 -7.49 -23.24
CA LEU A 10 36.93 -7.20 -23.45
C LEU A 10 36.01 -8.14 -22.64
N PHE A 11 36.38 -9.41 -22.55
CA PHE A 11 35.64 -10.40 -21.75
C PHE A 11 35.69 -10.10 -20.25
N ILE A 12 36.87 -9.78 -19.71
CA ILE A 12 37.05 -9.42 -18.30
C ILE A 12 36.28 -8.14 -17.97
N PHE A 13 36.31 -7.13 -18.85
CA PHE A 13 35.56 -5.89 -18.64
C PHE A 13 34.05 -6.13 -18.58
N ARG A 14 33.50 -6.97 -19.45
CA ARG A 14 32.07 -7.34 -19.43
C ARG A 14 31.67 -8.08 -18.15
N LEU A 15 32.51 -9.01 -17.68
CA LEU A 15 32.28 -9.70 -16.40
C LEU A 15 32.34 -8.76 -15.20
N LEU A 16 33.27 -7.80 -15.20
CA LEU A 16 33.37 -6.80 -14.14
C LEU A 16 32.14 -5.90 -14.11
N ALA A 17 31.70 -5.40 -15.28
CA ALA A 17 30.48 -4.61 -15.38
C ALA A 17 29.25 -5.38 -14.89
N LEU A 18 29.13 -6.66 -15.26
CA LEU A 18 28.04 -7.54 -14.80
C LEU A 18 28.08 -7.75 -13.28
N ALA A 19 29.26 -7.98 -12.69
CA ALA A 19 29.42 -8.12 -11.25
C ALA A 19 28.98 -6.86 -10.50
N VAL A 20 29.38 -5.68 -11.00
CA VAL A 20 28.97 -4.38 -10.42
C VAL A 20 27.45 -4.20 -10.51
N ILE A 21 26.83 -4.52 -11.64
CA ILE A 21 25.36 -4.44 -11.80
C ILE A 21 24.64 -5.35 -10.80
N PHE A 22 25.11 -6.57 -10.61
CA PHE A 22 24.53 -7.49 -9.63
C PHE A 22 24.69 -6.99 -8.20
N ILE A 23 25.85 -6.44 -7.85
CA ILE A 23 26.09 -5.89 -6.52
C ILE A 23 25.17 -4.68 -6.26
N LEU A 24 25.10 -3.73 -7.20
CA LEU A 24 24.25 -2.54 -7.05
C LEU A 24 22.77 -2.89 -6.99
N SER A 25 22.30 -3.80 -7.85
CA SER A 25 20.91 -4.29 -7.82
C SER A 25 20.61 -5.02 -6.51
N GLY A 26 21.57 -5.82 -5.99
CA GLY A 26 21.44 -6.52 -4.72
C GLY A 26 21.32 -5.58 -3.52
N ILE A 27 22.17 -4.54 -3.46
CA ILE A 27 22.10 -3.49 -2.44
C ILE A 27 20.75 -2.77 -2.50
N TYR A 28 20.30 -2.43 -3.72
CA TYR A 28 19.01 -1.75 -3.92
C TYR A 28 17.83 -2.58 -3.42
N CYS A 29 17.78 -3.88 -3.78
CA CYS A 29 16.74 -4.79 -3.31
C CYS A 29 16.75 -4.97 -1.79
N ILE A 30 17.93 -5.06 -1.16
CA ILE A 30 18.05 -5.13 0.30
C ILE A 30 17.57 -3.82 0.95
N ALA A 31 17.93 -2.66 0.40
CA ALA A 31 17.47 -1.38 0.91
C ALA A 31 15.93 -1.27 0.87
N LEU A 32 15.29 -1.68 -0.23
CA LEU A 32 13.83 -1.76 -0.33
C LEU A 32 13.24 -2.72 0.71
N GLY A 33 13.86 -3.89 0.88
CA GLY A 33 13.44 -4.88 1.86
C GLY A 33 13.55 -4.42 3.31
N ILE A 34 14.64 -3.72 3.69
CA ILE A 34 14.84 -3.15 5.02
C ILE A 34 13.77 -2.09 5.33
N VAL A 35 13.43 -1.24 4.36
CA VAL A 35 12.32 -0.28 4.48
C VAL A 35 10.97 -0.98 4.64
N GLY A 36 10.81 -2.18 4.07
CA GLY A 36 9.66 -3.05 4.30
C GLY A 36 9.61 -3.63 5.72
N ILE A 37 10.75 -4.13 6.23
CA ILE A 37 10.88 -4.74 7.56
C ILE A 37 10.76 -3.72 8.69
N SER A 38 11.19 -2.48 8.51
CA SER A 38 11.08 -1.47 9.58
C SER A 38 9.63 -1.16 9.99
N GLY A 39 8.64 -1.58 9.19
CA GLY A 39 7.22 -1.59 9.57
C GLY A 39 6.72 -2.90 10.20
N ALA A 40 7.46 -4.01 10.08
CA ALA A 40 6.96 -5.36 10.34
C ALA A 40 6.93 -5.74 11.84
N GLY A 41 7.40 -4.84 12.70
CA GLY A 41 7.34 -4.99 14.16
C GLY A 41 6.51 -3.90 14.86
N LYS A 42 5.86 -3.00 14.10
CA LYS A 42 4.93 -2.05 14.71
C LYS A 42 3.59 -2.75 14.91
N GLU A 43 3.10 -2.75 16.15
CA GLU A 43 1.70 -3.10 16.41
C GLU A 43 0.78 -2.15 15.62
N GLY A 44 -0.30 -2.70 15.07
CA GLY A 44 -1.28 -1.90 14.35
C GLY A 44 -2.03 -1.01 15.33
N ILE A 45 -2.19 0.27 14.98
CA ILE A 45 -3.08 1.18 15.67
C ILE A 45 -4.51 0.73 15.35
N ASP A 46 -5.26 0.32 16.38
CA ASP A 46 -6.66 -0.08 16.22
C ASP A 46 -7.53 1.15 15.94
N LEU A 47 -8.00 1.30 14.70
CA LEU A 47 -8.84 2.44 14.33
C LEU A 47 -10.29 2.33 14.85
N THR A 48 -10.68 1.19 15.44
CA THR A 48 -11.96 1.02 16.10
C THR A 48 -11.96 1.53 17.54
N ASP A 49 -10.79 1.81 18.12
CA ASP A 49 -10.66 2.38 19.46
C ASP A 49 -11.14 3.85 19.48
N PRO A 50 -12.15 4.20 20.29
CA PRO A 50 -12.67 5.58 20.38
C PRO A 50 -11.65 6.59 20.93
N HIS A 51 -10.54 6.14 21.51
CA HIS A 51 -9.47 7.01 22.01
C HIS A 51 -8.43 7.34 20.92
N VAL A 52 -8.43 6.63 19.79
CA VAL A 52 -7.54 6.93 18.67
C VAL A 52 -8.08 8.13 17.90
N ARG A 53 -7.32 9.22 17.92
CA ARG A 53 -7.61 10.41 17.12
C ARG A 53 -7.02 10.22 15.73
N TRP A 54 -7.88 10.13 14.71
CA TRP A 54 -7.44 9.87 13.35
C TRP A 54 -6.62 11.04 12.76
N GLU A 55 -6.72 12.23 13.35
CA GLU A 55 -5.89 13.41 13.07
C GLU A 55 -4.41 13.20 13.35
N ASP A 56 -4.09 12.36 14.33
CA ASP A 56 -2.72 12.11 14.79
C ASP A 56 -2.01 11.04 13.94
N LEU A 57 -2.73 10.43 12.98
CA LEU A 57 -2.17 9.40 12.10
C LEU A 57 -1.18 9.98 11.11
N GLU A 58 -0.05 9.30 10.92
CA GLU A 58 1.00 9.71 10.00
C GLU A 58 1.31 8.67 8.92
N ALA A 59 1.91 9.13 7.82
CA ALA A 59 2.39 8.22 6.79
C ALA A 59 3.50 7.31 7.35
N GLY A 60 3.33 6.00 7.17
CA GLY A 60 4.23 4.98 7.68
C GLY A 60 3.71 4.24 8.91
N ASP A 61 2.64 4.71 9.54
CA ASP A 61 1.97 3.99 10.62
C ASP A 61 1.28 2.74 10.10
N ILE A 62 1.24 1.72 10.96
CA ILE A 62 0.48 0.50 10.72
C ILE A 62 -0.84 0.67 11.45
N ILE A 63 -1.94 0.43 10.74
CA ILE A 63 -3.28 0.46 11.29
C ILE A 63 -3.89 -0.93 11.15
N GLU A 64 -4.79 -1.24 12.06
CA GLU A 64 -5.55 -2.47 12.08
C GLU A 64 -7.00 -2.11 12.39
N MET A 65 -7.96 -2.70 11.66
CA MET A 65 -9.36 -2.51 11.97
C MET A 65 -10.25 -3.58 11.35
N ASP A 66 -11.36 -3.86 12.01
CA ASP A 66 -12.47 -4.56 11.39
C ASP A 66 -13.39 -3.54 10.71
N LEU A 67 -13.64 -3.74 9.41
CA LEU A 67 -14.53 -2.89 8.60
C LEU A 67 -15.95 -3.47 8.61
N PRO A 68 -16.91 -2.89 9.36
CA PRO A 68 -18.29 -3.37 9.37
C PRO A 68 -19.15 -2.82 8.22
N TYR A 69 -18.71 -1.73 7.60
CA TYR A 69 -19.32 -1.08 6.44
C TYR A 69 -18.24 -0.39 5.61
N MET A 70 -18.56 0.02 4.39
CA MET A 70 -17.64 0.79 3.55
C MET A 70 -18.42 1.69 2.59
N GLY A 71 -17.88 2.87 2.33
CA GLY A 71 -18.38 3.77 1.28
C GLY A 71 -18.06 3.27 -0.12
N ASP A 72 -18.39 4.08 -1.12
CA ASP A 72 -18.23 3.65 -2.51
C ASP A 72 -16.77 3.61 -2.98
N CYS A 73 -16.59 2.91 -4.09
CA CYS A 73 -15.37 2.95 -4.88
C CYS A 73 -15.38 4.25 -5.70
N PHE A 74 -14.39 5.12 -5.49
CA PHE A 74 -14.26 6.38 -6.24
C PHE A 74 -13.16 6.32 -7.31
N MET A 75 -12.28 5.32 -7.25
CA MET A 75 -11.19 5.16 -8.22
C MET A 75 -10.85 3.68 -8.44
N ALA A 76 -10.61 3.29 -9.68
CA ALA A 76 -10.16 1.96 -10.06
C ALA A 76 -8.95 2.05 -11.01
N TYR A 77 -7.93 1.25 -10.73
CA TYR A 77 -6.78 1.08 -11.59
C TYR A 77 -6.98 -0.15 -12.45
N THR A 78 -6.90 0.03 -13.77
CA THR A 78 -7.05 -1.04 -14.75
C THR A 78 -5.72 -1.41 -15.40
N ARG A 79 -5.53 -2.69 -15.68
CA ARG A 79 -4.44 -3.21 -16.53
C ARG A 79 -5.04 -4.20 -17.51
N ASN A 80 -4.79 -3.98 -18.80
CA ASN A 80 -5.34 -4.81 -19.89
C ASN A 80 -6.87 -4.94 -19.82
N GLY A 81 -7.56 -3.82 -19.56
CA GLY A 81 -9.04 -3.79 -19.44
C GLY A 81 -9.62 -4.47 -18.20
N ASN A 82 -8.77 -4.91 -17.26
CA ASN A 82 -9.21 -5.55 -16.02
C ASN A 82 -8.81 -4.70 -14.82
N ASP A 83 -9.73 -4.51 -13.86
CA ASP A 83 -9.42 -3.91 -12.57
C ASP A 83 -8.35 -4.73 -11.85
N VAL A 84 -7.30 -4.05 -11.39
CA VAL A 84 -6.21 -4.64 -10.60
C VAL A 84 -6.15 -4.09 -9.18
N SER A 85 -6.64 -2.88 -8.98
CA SER A 85 -6.76 -2.25 -7.66
C SER A 85 -7.89 -1.24 -7.65
N ARG A 86 -8.52 -1.05 -6.49
CA ARG A 86 -9.59 -0.07 -6.27
C ARG A 86 -9.28 0.79 -5.05
N ARG A 87 -9.93 1.96 -4.98
CA ARG A 87 -9.91 2.86 -3.82
C ARG A 87 -11.32 3.03 -3.32
N TYR A 88 -11.51 2.72 -2.06
CA TYR A 88 -12.78 2.86 -1.35
C TYR A 88 -12.66 3.91 -0.25
N LEU A 89 -13.77 4.56 0.07
CA LEU A 89 -13.85 5.46 1.21
C LEU A 89 -14.40 4.75 2.44
N PHE A 90 -13.84 5.06 3.59
CA PHE A 90 -14.41 4.64 4.87
C PHE A 90 -14.71 5.87 5.74
N PRO A 91 -15.98 6.10 6.11
CA PRO A 91 -16.35 7.22 6.96
C PRO A 91 -16.11 6.91 8.44
N LEU A 92 -15.38 7.81 9.10
CA LEU A 92 -15.38 7.98 10.54
C LEU A 92 -16.70 8.63 10.95
N LEU A 93 -17.50 7.91 11.72
CA LEU A 93 -18.77 8.39 12.23
C LEU A 93 -18.56 9.00 13.62
N ASP A 94 -19.08 10.20 13.83
CA ASP A 94 -19.14 10.87 15.11
C ASP A 94 -20.59 10.86 15.62
N PHE A 95 -20.77 10.31 16.82
CA PHE A 95 -22.06 10.18 17.51
C PHE A 95 -22.17 11.09 18.74
N SER A 96 -21.21 12.00 18.95
CA SER A 96 -21.12 12.85 20.14
C SER A 96 -22.36 13.73 20.36
N ASP A 97 -22.91 14.30 19.29
CA ASP A 97 -23.97 15.32 19.38
C ASP A 97 -25.37 14.83 18.94
N SER A 98 -25.51 13.58 18.46
CA SER A 98 -26.83 13.10 18.03
C SER A 98 -26.94 11.57 17.92
N ILE A 99 -28.19 11.07 17.98
CA ILE A 99 -28.53 9.65 17.75
C ILE A 99 -28.24 9.24 16.29
N HIS A 100 -28.14 10.22 15.39
CA HIS A 100 -27.74 10.04 14.00
C HIS A 100 -26.25 10.40 13.87
N GLY A 101 -25.40 9.38 13.68
CA GLY A 101 -23.97 9.62 13.46
C GLY A 101 -23.74 10.56 12.29
N GLN A 102 -22.90 11.57 12.49
CA GLN A 102 -22.42 12.44 11.41
C GLN A 102 -21.10 11.90 10.87
N ILE A 103 -20.84 12.12 9.58
CA ILE A 103 -19.53 11.78 9.02
C ILE A 103 -18.57 12.91 9.41
N ASN A 104 -17.58 12.58 10.23
CA ASN A 104 -16.54 13.53 10.62
C ASN A 104 -15.47 13.59 9.53
N LYS A 105 -14.90 12.42 9.19
CA LYS A 105 -13.83 12.31 8.17
C LYS A 105 -13.94 11.05 7.35
N TYR A 106 -13.33 11.06 6.18
CA TYR A 106 -13.07 9.87 5.37
C TYR A 106 -11.60 9.50 5.40
N ILE A 107 -11.32 8.20 5.46
CA ILE A 107 -10.00 7.65 5.10
C ILE A 107 -10.14 6.76 3.86
N VAL A 108 -9.10 6.73 3.04
CA VAL A 108 -9.09 5.95 1.80
C VAL A 108 -8.45 4.59 2.05
N PHE A 109 -9.08 3.53 1.52
CA PHE A 109 -8.54 2.18 1.53
C PHE A 109 -8.17 1.72 0.12
N SER A 110 -6.96 1.20 -0.01
CA SER A 110 -6.48 0.53 -1.22
C SER A 110 -6.84 -0.96 -1.14
N CYS A 111 -7.60 -1.43 -2.11
CA CYS A 111 -8.00 -2.82 -2.23
C CYS A 111 -7.30 -3.45 -3.45
N LYS A 112 -6.77 -4.66 -3.29
CA LYS A 112 -6.21 -5.46 -4.39
C LYS A 112 -7.28 -6.38 -4.95
N LYS A 113 -7.14 -6.79 -6.21
CA LYS A 113 -8.12 -7.65 -6.89
C LYS A 113 -8.54 -8.89 -6.09
N ALA A 114 -7.62 -9.50 -5.34
CA ALA A 114 -7.89 -10.69 -4.53
C ALA A 114 -8.95 -10.46 -3.44
N ASP A 115 -9.10 -9.21 -2.99
CA ASP A 115 -9.94 -8.83 -1.84
C ASP A 115 -11.25 -8.13 -2.28
N PHE A 116 -11.48 -7.99 -3.59
CA PHE A 116 -12.64 -7.26 -4.13
C PHE A 116 -13.97 -7.83 -3.62
N ASP A 117 -14.14 -9.15 -3.62
CA ASP A 117 -15.41 -9.78 -3.23
C ASP A 117 -15.76 -9.49 -1.76
N GLY A 118 -14.75 -9.46 -0.88
CA GLY A 118 -14.95 -9.07 0.52
C GLY A 118 -15.45 -7.63 0.60
N TYR A 119 -14.71 -6.69 0.01
CA TYR A 119 -15.02 -5.26 0.08
C TYR A 119 -16.39 -4.95 -0.52
N GLU A 120 -16.74 -5.60 -1.63
CA GLU A 120 -18.06 -5.49 -2.26
C GLU A 120 -19.18 -6.06 -1.37
N SER A 121 -18.93 -7.15 -0.64
CA SER A 121 -19.88 -7.69 0.33
C SER A 121 -20.12 -6.71 1.49
N VAL A 122 -19.08 -6.07 2.02
CA VAL A 122 -19.20 -5.06 3.08
C VAL A 122 -19.91 -3.80 2.58
N ARG A 123 -19.64 -3.36 1.33
CA ARG A 123 -20.37 -2.23 0.71
C ARG A 123 -21.86 -2.54 0.53
N ALA A 124 -22.20 -3.75 0.09
CA ALA A 124 -23.59 -4.16 -0.06
C ALA A 124 -24.38 -4.07 1.26
N ASN A 125 -23.74 -4.37 2.40
CA ASN A 125 -24.35 -4.24 3.72
C ASN A 125 -24.74 -2.79 4.03
N LEU A 126 -23.87 -1.81 3.71
CA LEU A 126 -24.20 -0.39 3.90
C LEU A 126 -25.43 0.01 3.07
N LYS A 127 -25.48 -0.41 1.81
CA LYS A 127 -26.59 -0.11 0.91
C LYS A 127 -27.90 -0.70 1.42
N GLN A 128 -27.89 -1.96 1.86
CA GLN A 128 -29.07 -2.62 2.44
C GLN A 128 -29.54 -1.92 3.72
N ASN A 129 -28.61 -1.60 4.64
CA ASN A 129 -28.93 -0.95 5.91
C ASN A 129 -29.44 0.49 5.73
N SER A 130 -28.96 1.20 4.71
CA SER A 130 -29.47 2.54 4.36
C SER A 130 -30.93 2.52 3.88
N GLN A 131 -31.38 1.40 3.31
CA GLN A 131 -32.74 1.23 2.79
C GLN A 131 -33.74 0.77 3.85
N THR A 132 -33.30 0.04 4.87
CA THR A 132 -34.18 -0.52 5.92
C THR A 132 -34.29 0.36 7.17
N GLY A 133 -33.66 1.54 7.16
CA GLY A 133 -33.41 2.33 8.36
C GLY A 133 -32.22 1.76 9.13
N PHE A 134 -31.35 2.64 9.64
CA PHE A 134 -30.11 2.32 10.34
C PHE A 134 -30.37 1.56 11.66
N HIS A 135 -30.79 0.31 11.55
CA HIS A 135 -30.94 -0.60 12.67
C HIS A 135 -29.84 -1.64 12.54
N ILE A 136 -28.79 -1.45 13.37
CA ILE A 136 -27.85 -2.47 13.80
C ILE A 136 -26.74 -2.78 12.78
N ILE A 137 -25.62 -2.04 12.90
CA ILE A 137 -24.31 -2.40 12.35
C ILE A 137 -23.77 -3.70 13.00
N ALA A 138 -24.40 -4.18 14.07
CA ALA A 138 -23.86 -5.24 14.95
C ALA A 138 -23.91 -6.68 14.39
N ASN A 139 -24.29 -6.93 13.14
CA ASN A 139 -24.39 -8.29 12.59
C ASN A 139 -23.89 -8.44 11.13
N SER A 140 -23.13 -7.48 10.60
CA SER A 140 -22.51 -7.64 9.27
C SER A 140 -21.23 -8.47 9.36
N ASN A 141 -20.98 -9.28 8.30
CA ASN A 141 -19.64 -9.82 8.07
C ASN A 141 -18.65 -8.65 8.01
N THR A 142 -17.72 -8.61 8.96
CA THR A 142 -16.62 -7.65 8.96
C THR A 142 -15.48 -8.17 8.09
N ILE A 143 -14.69 -7.26 7.54
CA ILE A 143 -13.38 -7.62 6.99
C ILE A 143 -12.33 -7.06 7.92
N HIS A 144 -11.45 -7.94 8.40
CA HIS A 144 -10.26 -7.52 9.10
C HIS A 144 -9.24 -6.95 8.10
N VAL A 145 -8.82 -5.70 8.32
CA VAL A 145 -7.83 -5.02 7.50
C VAL A 145 -6.66 -4.61 8.35
N LYS A 146 -5.47 -5.06 7.92
CA LYS A 146 -4.19 -4.55 8.40
C LYS A 146 -3.48 -3.83 7.27
N GLY A 147 -3.10 -2.58 7.51
CA GLY A 147 -2.57 -1.73 6.45
C GLY A 147 -1.52 -0.74 6.93
N LYS A 148 -0.72 -0.26 5.99
CA LYS A 148 0.28 0.80 6.20
C LYS A 148 -0.24 2.09 5.58
N LEU A 149 -0.18 3.17 6.35
CA LEU A 149 -0.58 4.48 5.87
C LEU A 149 0.47 5.05 4.92
N ARG A 150 0.02 5.64 3.83
CA ARG A 150 0.83 6.53 2.99
C ARG A 150 0.07 7.81 2.70
N LYS A 151 0.78 8.84 2.25
CA LYS A 151 0.13 10.04 1.73
C LYS A 151 -0.66 9.73 0.48
N ILE A 152 -1.82 10.36 0.35
CA ILE A 152 -2.60 10.35 -0.89
C ILE A 152 -1.78 11.02 -2.01
N THR A 153 -1.88 10.48 -3.23
CA THR A 153 -1.23 11.08 -4.41
C THR A 153 -2.09 12.17 -5.01
N GLY A 154 -1.50 13.07 -5.81
CA GLY A 154 -2.27 14.16 -6.44
C GLY A 154 -3.38 13.68 -7.38
N GLU A 155 -3.18 12.56 -8.07
CA GLU A 155 -4.21 11.92 -8.89
C GLU A 155 -5.38 11.42 -8.02
N GLU A 156 -5.08 10.67 -6.95
CA GLU A 156 -6.09 10.18 -6.01
C GLU A 156 -6.83 11.31 -5.32
N THR A 157 -6.14 12.39 -4.95
CA THR A 157 -6.76 13.60 -4.39
C THR A 157 -7.74 14.21 -5.38
N SER A 158 -7.38 14.30 -6.66
CA SER A 158 -8.23 14.90 -7.68
C SER A 158 -9.51 14.07 -7.87
N CYS A 159 -9.38 12.75 -8.02
CA CYS A 159 -10.52 11.85 -8.11
C CYS A 159 -11.39 11.87 -6.84
N LEU A 160 -10.78 11.97 -5.66
CA LEU A 160 -11.49 12.04 -4.39
C LEU A 160 -12.30 13.34 -4.28
N LEU A 161 -11.71 14.49 -4.60
CA LEU A 161 -12.39 15.78 -4.56
C LEU A 161 -13.54 15.85 -5.56
N ASP A 162 -13.37 15.30 -6.76
CA ASP A 162 -14.45 15.20 -7.75
C ASP A 162 -15.61 14.32 -7.23
N TYR A 163 -15.29 13.18 -6.62
CA TYR A 163 -16.30 12.30 -6.01
C TYR A 163 -17.02 12.98 -4.85
N LEU A 164 -16.30 13.62 -3.92
CA LEU A 164 -16.90 14.38 -2.82
C LEU A 164 -17.77 15.54 -3.34
N GLY A 165 -17.34 16.19 -4.42
CA GLY A 165 -18.13 17.17 -5.17
C GLY A 165 -19.47 16.63 -5.64
N SER A 166 -19.49 15.41 -6.18
CA SER A 166 -20.71 14.73 -6.59
C SER A 166 -21.66 14.39 -5.44
N LEU A 167 -21.11 14.25 -4.21
CA LEU A 167 -21.87 14.06 -2.98
C LEU A 167 -22.34 15.39 -2.35
N GLY A 168 -22.01 16.54 -2.94
CA GLY A 168 -22.40 17.86 -2.47
C GLY A 168 -21.37 18.56 -1.57
N TYR A 169 -20.20 17.97 -1.35
CA TYR A 169 -19.08 18.62 -0.66
C TYR A 169 -18.20 19.34 -1.67
N ALA A 170 -18.16 20.68 -1.65
CA ALA A 170 -17.37 21.48 -2.60
C ALA A 170 -16.33 22.37 -1.90
N GLY A 171 -15.23 22.66 -2.61
CA GLY A 171 -14.18 23.56 -2.14
C GLY A 171 -13.57 23.13 -0.81
N THR A 172 -13.41 24.08 0.11
CA THR A 172 -12.82 23.84 1.44
C THR A 172 -13.59 22.82 2.27
N ASN A 173 -14.90 22.64 2.03
CA ASN A 173 -15.68 21.62 2.74
C ASN A 173 -15.25 20.21 2.33
N ALA A 174 -14.94 19.99 1.04
CA ALA A 174 -14.42 18.71 0.58
C ALA A 174 -13.03 18.43 1.18
N GLU A 175 -12.18 19.45 1.28
CA GLU A 175 -10.84 19.32 1.85
C GLU A 175 -10.82 19.02 3.35
N ASN A 176 -11.82 19.49 4.08
CA ASN A 176 -11.92 19.27 5.53
C ASN A 176 -12.49 17.90 5.92
N VAL A 177 -13.17 17.20 4.99
CA VAL A 177 -13.87 15.95 5.30
C VAL A 177 -13.06 14.69 4.96
N TYR A 178 -11.81 14.80 4.49
CA TYR A 178 -10.96 13.61 4.30
C TYR A 178 -9.60 13.75 4.98
N LEU A 179 -9.03 12.62 5.37
CA LEU A 179 -7.65 12.51 5.80
C LEU A 179 -6.77 12.30 4.57
N PRO A 180 -5.66 13.06 4.41
CA PRO A 180 -4.77 12.98 3.25
C PRO A 180 -3.88 11.71 3.27
N LEU A 181 -4.48 10.59 3.64
CA LEU A 181 -3.85 9.30 3.88
C LEU A 181 -4.63 8.18 3.19
N VAL A 182 -3.88 7.19 2.73
CA VAL A 182 -4.39 5.96 2.13
C VAL A 182 -3.86 4.78 2.93
N VAL A 183 -4.75 3.89 3.34
CA VAL A 183 -4.42 2.59 3.91
C VAL A 183 -4.06 1.63 2.78
N GLU A 184 -2.81 1.18 2.73
CA GLU A 184 -2.37 0.14 1.81
C GLU A 184 -2.28 -1.22 2.49
N PRO A 185 -2.71 -2.33 1.86
CA PRO A 185 -2.63 -3.66 2.44
C PRO A 185 -1.18 -3.97 2.85
N TYR A 186 -0.99 -4.30 4.12
CA TYR A 186 0.32 -4.54 4.69
C TYR A 186 0.48 -6.03 5.00
N ASN A 187 1.42 -6.68 4.31
CA ASN A 187 1.82 -8.05 4.62
C ASN A 187 3.14 -7.99 5.39
N GLU A 188 3.14 -8.52 6.62
CA GLU A 188 4.31 -8.58 7.51
C GLU A 188 5.45 -9.47 7.02
N ALA A 189 5.23 -10.25 5.94
CA ALA A 189 6.24 -11.17 5.46
C ALA A 189 7.52 -10.42 5.03
N PRO A 190 8.71 -10.78 5.56
CA PRO A 190 9.98 -10.21 5.11
C PRO A 190 10.11 -10.53 3.62
N GLY A 191 9.93 -9.48 2.83
CA GLY A 191 9.53 -9.62 1.45
C GLY A 191 10.59 -10.31 0.61
N PRO A 192 10.19 -11.01 -0.47
CA PRO A 192 11.09 -11.67 -1.42
C PRO A 192 12.24 -10.78 -1.93
N ASP A 193 12.14 -9.46 -1.82
CA ASP A 193 13.17 -8.48 -2.17
C ASP A 193 14.48 -8.65 -1.38
N ILE A 194 14.43 -9.03 -0.10
CA ILE A 194 15.66 -9.27 0.68
C ILE A 194 16.36 -10.55 0.21
N ALA A 195 15.60 -11.61 0.00
CA ALA A 195 16.11 -12.88 -0.50
C ALA A 195 16.70 -12.71 -1.92
N ALA A 196 15.98 -12.00 -2.81
CA ALA A 196 16.46 -11.65 -4.14
C ALA A 196 17.72 -10.80 -4.07
N GLY A 197 17.75 -9.79 -3.20
CA GLY A 197 18.92 -8.94 -3.00
C GLY A 197 20.15 -9.70 -2.50
N ALA A 198 19.98 -10.64 -1.56
CA ALA A 198 21.04 -11.51 -1.07
C ALA A 198 21.59 -12.44 -2.18
N ILE A 199 20.71 -13.02 -3.00
CA ILE A 199 21.12 -13.85 -4.15
C ILE A 199 21.96 -13.04 -5.14
N LEU A 200 21.50 -11.83 -5.49
CA LEU A 200 22.21 -10.94 -6.42
C LEU A 200 23.59 -10.54 -5.88
N LEU A 201 23.71 -10.25 -4.57
CA LEU A 201 25.00 -9.98 -3.93
C LEU A 201 25.95 -11.18 -4.01
N VAL A 202 25.47 -12.39 -3.68
CA VAL A 202 26.29 -13.61 -3.75
C VAL A 202 26.80 -13.87 -5.17
N LEU A 203 25.93 -13.71 -6.18
CA LEU A 203 26.31 -13.84 -7.58
C LEU A 203 27.34 -12.79 -8.01
N GLY A 204 27.13 -11.52 -7.65
CA GLY A 204 28.06 -10.43 -7.96
C GLY A 204 29.44 -10.63 -7.32
N CYS A 205 29.48 -10.98 -6.03
CA CYS A 205 30.71 -11.30 -5.31
C CYS A 205 31.41 -12.54 -5.87
N GLY A 206 30.65 -13.58 -6.26
CA GLY A 206 31.18 -14.79 -6.88
C GLY A 206 31.87 -14.51 -8.22
N ILE A 207 31.26 -13.69 -9.08
CA ILE A 207 31.87 -13.27 -10.35
C ILE A 207 33.15 -12.46 -10.10
N MET A 208 33.12 -11.52 -9.15
CA MET A 208 34.30 -10.76 -8.73
C MET A 208 35.45 -11.67 -8.24
N ALA A 209 35.15 -12.66 -7.41
CA ALA A 209 36.14 -13.62 -6.94
C ALA A 209 36.78 -14.39 -8.11
N ILE A 210 35.98 -14.89 -9.07
CA ILE A 210 36.49 -15.59 -10.26
C ILE A 210 37.44 -14.70 -11.07
N ILE A 211 37.12 -13.42 -11.25
CA ILE A 211 37.98 -12.47 -11.97
C ILE A 211 39.32 -12.30 -11.24
N ILE A 212 39.29 -12.15 -9.91
CA ILE A 212 40.51 -11.97 -9.09
C ILE A 212 41.38 -13.23 -9.12
N PHE A 213 40.79 -14.41 -8.96
CA PHE A 213 41.52 -15.69 -8.97
C PHE A 213 42.08 -16.05 -10.35
N ARG A 214 41.46 -15.61 -11.45
CA ARG A 214 41.98 -15.82 -12.81
C ARG A 214 43.06 -14.80 -13.24
N LYS A 215 43.20 -13.70 -12.50
CA LYS A 215 44.24 -12.69 -12.72
C LYS A 215 45.55 -12.97 -11.97
N LYS A 216 45.50 -13.82 -10.94
CA LYS A 216 46.68 -14.39 -10.26
C LYS A 216 47.17 -15.60 -11.05
#